data_AF-A0A699T725-F1
#
_entry.id   AF-A0A699T725-F1
#
_cell.length_a   1.000
_cell.length_b   1.000
_cell.length_c   1.000
_cell.angle_alpha   90.00
_cell.angle_beta   90.00
_cell.angle_gamma   90.00
#
_symmetry.space_group_name_H-M   'P 1'
#
loop_
_entity.id
_entity.type
_entity.pdbx_description
1 polymer ?
#
loop_
_entity_poly.entity_id
_entity_poly.type
_entity_poly.pdbx_seq_one_letter_code
_entity_poly.pdbx_strand_id
1 'polypeptide(L)'
;IIDSLDMSYDREQIDQNDDDDNLANERDLLASLIKKLKCEIDDSKNCNKLLETSNKVLVDKLKGNVVGARETIGTTMVQKSGIQCYNFKEFRHVAKECQKPKRLKDETYHKEKMLLCKQEEAGFQLNAEQANLKDDTDDEPEDQELEAHYMYMAQIQE
;
A
#
# COMPACT_ATOMS: atom_id res chain seq x y z
N ILE A 1 -110.77 -5.87 6.97
CA ILE A 1 -109.92 -5.59 8.14
C ILE A 1 -108.56 -6.14 7.78
N ILE A 2 -107.65 -5.28 7.33
CA ILE A 2 -106.25 -5.62 7.07
C ILE A 2 -105.50 -4.74 8.07
N ASP A 3 -104.90 -5.39 9.07
CA ASP A 3 -104.17 -4.71 10.14
C ASP A 3 -102.90 -4.07 9.56
N SER A 4 -102.83 -2.75 9.69
CA SER A 4 -101.63 -1.95 9.48
C SER A 4 -100.65 -2.24 10.61
N LEU A 5 -99.65 -3.08 10.38
CA LEU A 5 -98.49 -3.18 11.26
C LEU A 5 -97.65 -1.91 11.06
N ASP A 6 -97.86 -0.94 11.95
CA ASP A 6 -97.00 0.21 12.13
C ASP A 6 -95.65 -0.27 12.67
N MET A 7 -94.72 -0.55 11.75
CA MET A 7 -93.33 -0.84 12.11
C MET A 7 -92.65 0.48 12.45
N SER A 8 -92.84 0.93 13.68
CA SER A 8 -91.93 1.87 14.32
C SER A 8 -90.57 1.17 14.45
N TYR A 9 -89.74 1.35 13.41
CA TYR A 9 -88.32 1.10 13.53
C TYR A 9 -87.76 2.13 14.52
N ASP A 10 -87.56 1.68 15.76
CA ASP A 10 -86.62 2.30 16.68
C ASP A 10 -85.27 2.38 15.98
N ARG A 11 -84.98 3.54 15.40
CA ARG A 11 -83.68 3.84 14.85
C ARG A 11 -82.77 4.07 16.04
N GLU A 12 -82.21 2.97 16.57
CA GLU A 12 -81.11 3.02 17.51
C GLU A 12 -80.09 4.02 16.96
N GLN A 13 -79.90 5.10 17.71
CA GLN A 13 -78.80 6.02 17.47
C GLN A 13 -77.55 5.18 17.68
N ILE A 14 -76.86 4.88 16.58
CA ILE A 14 -75.52 4.32 16.63
C ILE A 14 -74.68 5.42 17.26
N ASP A 15 -74.37 5.25 18.53
CA ASP A 15 -73.43 6.09 19.25
C ASP A 15 -72.13 6.09 18.45
N GLN A 16 -71.81 7.23 17.84
CA GLN A 16 -70.61 7.36 17.02
C GLN A 16 -69.44 7.54 17.98
N ASN A 17 -68.83 6.41 18.34
CA ASN A 17 -67.47 6.23 18.86
C ASN A 17 -66.75 7.50 19.35
N ASP A 18 -66.71 7.69 20.66
CA ASP A 18 -65.78 8.60 21.36
C ASP A 18 -64.32 8.05 21.37
N ASP A 19 -63.81 7.59 20.22
CA ASP A 19 -62.43 7.06 20.07
C ASP A 19 -61.48 8.03 19.31
N ASP A 20 -61.89 9.28 19.10
CA ASP A 20 -61.14 10.27 18.30
C ASP A 20 -59.86 10.79 19.01
N ASP A 21 -59.84 10.77 20.35
CA ASP A 21 -58.72 11.25 21.18
C ASP A 21 -57.49 10.31 21.15
N ASN A 22 -57.68 9.02 20.87
CA ASN A 22 -56.57 8.06 20.83
C ASN A 22 -55.80 8.15 19.50
N LEU A 23 -56.51 8.39 18.39
CA LEU A 23 -55.92 8.51 17.06
C LEU A 23 -55.09 9.80 16.91
N ALA A 24 -55.52 10.91 17.51
CA ALA A 24 -54.78 12.18 17.48
C ALA A 24 -53.41 12.07 18.17
N ASN A 25 -53.36 11.44 19.35
CA ASN A 25 -52.11 11.24 20.09
C ASN A 25 -51.13 10.31 19.37
N GLU A 26 -51.63 9.26 18.72
CA GLU A 26 -50.80 8.38 17.89
C GLU A 26 -50.23 9.10 16.66
N ARG A 27 -51.01 9.99 16.03
CA ARG A 27 -50.56 10.81 14.88
C ARG A 27 -49.49 11.82 15.29
N ASP A 28 -49.63 12.45 16.45
CA ASP A 28 -48.64 13.38 16.99
C ASP A 28 -47.33 12.67 17.37
N LEU A 29 -47.44 11.49 17.98
CA LEU A 29 -46.29 10.63 18.26
C LEU A 29 -45.56 10.24 16.96
N LEU A 30 -46.31 9.85 15.94
CA LEU A 30 -45.76 9.50 14.61
C LEU A 30 -45.04 10.70 13.97
N ALA A 31 -45.64 11.89 14.05
CA ALA A 31 -45.04 13.12 13.53
C ALA A 31 -43.73 13.48 14.27
N SER A 32 -43.70 13.28 15.58
CA SER A 32 -42.50 13.50 16.41
C SER A 32 -41.38 12.50 16.06
N LEU A 33 -41.72 11.23 15.86
CA LEU A 33 -40.78 10.19 15.39
C LEU A 33 -40.24 10.49 13.99
N ILE A 34 -41.10 10.88 13.04
CA ILE A 34 -40.69 11.26 11.69
C ILE A 34 -39.73 12.45 11.73
N LYS A 35 -40.03 13.47 12.54
CA LYS A 35 -39.17 14.63 12.72
C LYS A 35 -37.79 14.23 13.27
N LYS A 36 -37.76 13.35 14.26
CA LYS A 36 -36.51 12.86 14.87
C LYS A 36 -35.66 12.06 13.89
N LEU A 37 -36.25 11.10 13.18
CA LEU A 37 -35.57 10.29 12.16
C LEU A 37 -35.01 11.17 11.04
N LYS A 38 -35.74 12.21 10.64
CA LYS A 38 -35.29 13.16 9.62
C LYS A 38 -34.05 13.93 10.06
N CYS A 39 -34.01 14.38 11.32
CA CYS A 39 -32.82 15.02 11.89
C CYS A 39 -31.62 14.06 11.94
N GLU A 40 -31.81 12.82 12.43
CA GLU A 40 -30.73 11.82 12.49
C GLU A 40 -30.17 11.46 11.10
N ILE A 41 -31.05 11.37 10.09
CA ILE A 41 -30.65 11.15 8.69
C ILE A 41 -29.83 12.33 8.17
N ASP A 42 -30.22 13.57 8.46
CA ASP A 42 -29.50 14.75 7.99
C ASP A 42 -28.15 14.93 8.69
N ASP A 43 -28.05 14.59 9.98
CA ASP A 43 -26.79 14.53 10.72
C ASP A 43 -25.85 13.46 10.13
N SER A 44 -26.38 12.26 9.84
CA SER A 44 -25.62 11.17 9.20
C SER A 44 -25.09 11.56 7.82
N LYS A 45 -25.90 12.25 7.01
CA LYS A 45 -25.45 12.81 5.71
C LYS A 45 -24.34 13.82 5.88
N ASN A 46 -24.37 14.65 6.92
CA ASN A 46 -23.32 15.64 7.19
C ASN A 46 -22.01 14.96 7.61
N CYS A 47 -22.09 13.99 8.52
CA CYS A 47 -20.94 13.17 8.93
C CYS A 47 -20.29 12.45 7.75
N ASN A 48 -21.08 11.88 6.83
CA ASN A 48 -20.56 11.24 5.63
C ASN A 48 -19.81 12.22 4.72
N LYS A 49 -20.33 13.45 4.53
CA LYS A 49 -19.61 14.49 3.77
C LYS A 49 -18.28 14.87 4.43
N LEU A 50 -18.25 15.02 5.75
CA LEU A 50 -17.01 15.28 6.49
C LEU A 50 -16.01 14.12 6.35
N LEU A 51 -16.49 12.87 6.41
CA LEU A 51 -15.65 11.70 6.23
C LEU A 51 -15.06 11.62 4.80
N GLU A 52 -15.87 11.89 3.77
CA GLU A 52 -15.40 11.94 2.38
C GLU A 52 -14.31 12.99 2.17
N THR A 53 -14.50 14.20 2.70
CA THR A 53 -13.50 15.27 2.60
C THR A 53 -12.21 14.91 3.34
N SER A 54 -12.31 14.35 4.55
CA SER A 54 -11.16 13.90 5.34
C SER A 54 -10.39 12.78 4.63
N ASN A 55 -11.10 11.79 4.09
CA ASN A 55 -10.49 10.69 3.33
C ASN A 55 -9.76 11.22 2.08
N LYS A 56 -10.32 12.19 1.38
CA LYS A 56 -9.66 12.84 0.25
C LYS A 56 -8.34 13.49 0.65
N VAL A 57 -8.32 14.27 1.75
CA VAL A 57 -7.11 14.91 2.26
C VAL A 57 -6.05 13.88 2.67
N LEU A 58 -6.47 12.79 3.34
CA LEU A 58 -5.57 11.71 3.75
C LEU A 58 -4.95 11.01 2.53
N VAL A 59 -5.74 10.72 1.49
CA VAL A 59 -5.25 10.11 0.26
C VAL A 59 -4.21 11.01 -0.42
N ASP A 60 -4.46 12.32 -0.52
CA ASP A 60 -3.52 13.25 -1.15
C ASP A 60 -2.22 13.38 -0.33
N LYS A 61 -2.31 13.38 1.01
CA LYS A 61 -1.14 13.36 1.90
C LYS A 61 -0.32 12.08 1.73
N LEU A 62 -0.97 10.92 1.66
CA LEU A 62 -0.31 9.63 1.45
C LEU A 62 0.39 9.57 0.08
N LYS A 63 -0.25 10.09 -0.97
CA LYS A 63 0.39 10.20 -2.29
C LYS A 63 1.67 11.03 -2.23
N GLY A 64 1.66 12.18 -1.55
CA GLY A 64 2.86 13.00 -1.34
C GLY A 64 3.98 12.24 -0.62
N ASN A 65 3.64 11.54 0.47
CA ASN A 65 4.60 10.75 1.24
C ASN A 65 5.20 9.59 0.42
N VAL A 66 4.38 8.90 -0.39
CA VAL A 66 4.84 7.82 -1.27
C VAL A 66 5.79 8.34 -2.35
N VAL A 67 5.50 9.50 -2.94
CA VAL A 67 6.40 10.14 -3.93
C VAL A 67 7.74 10.49 -3.29
N GLY A 68 7.74 11.16 -2.13
CA GLY A 68 8.99 11.52 -1.43
C GLY A 68 9.80 10.30 -0.98
N ALA A 69 9.14 9.23 -0.53
CA ALA A 69 9.82 7.99 -0.18
C ALA A 69 10.48 7.32 -1.40
N ARG A 70 9.80 7.31 -2.56
CA ARG A 70 10.36 6.76 -3.81
C ARG A 70 11.56 7.56 -4.31
N GLU A 71 11.53 8.88 -4.21
CA GLU A 71 12.66 9.76 -4.54
C GLU A 71 13.86 9.52 -3.61
N THR A 72 13.59 9.35 -2.30
CA THR A 72 14.63 9.05 -1.31
C THR A 72 15.26 7.69 -1.55
N ILE A 73 14.44 6.66 -1.82
CA ILE A 73 14.91 5.31 -2.15
C ILE A 73 15.69 5.34 -3.48
N GLY A 74 15.18 6.03 -4.50
CA GLY A 74 15.86 6.20 -5.78
C GLY A 74 17.23 6.86 -5.62
N THR A 75 17.30 7.98 -4.89
CA THR A 75 18.55 8.70 -4.61
C THR A 75 19.53 7.85 -3.80
N THR A 76 19.06 7.16 -2.77
CA THR A 76 19.89 6.31 -1.90
C THR A 76 20.40 5.08 -2.65
N MET A 77 19.55 4.45 -3.47
CA MET A 77 19.95 3.33 -4.32
C MET A 77 20.96 3.78 -5.37
N VAL A 78 20.75 4.93 -6.03
CA VAL A 78 21.70 5.50 -7.01
C VAL A 78 23.05 5.84 -6.35
N GLN A 79 23.06 6.40 -5.14
CA GLN A 79 24.29 6.68 -4.40
C GLN A 79 25.02 5.40 -3.97
N LYS A 80 24.30 4.37 -3.50
CA LYS A 80 24.89 3.11 -3.02
C LYS A 80 25.32 2.18 -4.15
N SER A 81 24.65 2.21 -5.30
CA SER A 81 24.92 1.30 -6.43
C SER A 81 26.01 1.77 -7.39
N GLY A 82 26.62 2.95 -7.17
CA GLY A 82 27.79 3.38 -7.96
C GLY A 82 27.56 3.33 -9.48
N ILE A 83 26.34 3.64 -9.95
CA ILE A 83 26.00 3.50 -11.36
C ILE A 83 26.86 4.48 -12.18
N GLN A 84 27.83 3.94 -12.91
CA GLN A 84 28.68 4.68 -13.83
C GLN A 84 27.86 5.12 -15.05
N CYS A 85 27.68 6.43 -15.21
CA CYS A 85 27.28 7.00 -16.47
C CYS A 85 28.49 6.96 -17.42
N TYR A 86 28.53 5.99 -18.33
CA TYR A 86 29.61 5.81 -19.31
C TYR A 86 29.86 7.04 -20.22
N ASN A 87 28.96 8.03 -20.22
CA ASN A 87 29.11 9.26 -21.00
C ASN A 87 29.98 10.32 -20.33
N PHE A 88 30.13 10.36 -19.01
CA PHE A 88 30.97 11.37 -18.34
C PHE A 88 31.82 10.71 -17.28
N LYS A 89 33.11 11.09 -17.22
CA LYS A 89 34.12 10.57 -16.28
C LYS A 89 33.81 10.79 -14.78
N GLU A 90 32.59 11.19 -14.42
CA GLU A 90 32.16 11.37 -13.05
C GLU A 90 30.88 10.56 -12.76
N PHE A 91 30.99 9.74 -11.72
CA PHE A 91 29.90 8.95 -11.14
C PHE A 91 28.83 9.88 -10.58
N ARG A 92 27.52 9.59 -10.86
CA ARG A 92 26.35 9.86 -9.97
C ARG A 92 24.96 9.83 -10.62
N HIS A 93 24.78 9.52 -11.90
CA HIS A 93 23.43 9.51 -12.50
C HIS A 93 23.18 8.31 -13.41
N VAL A 94 21.97 7.76 -13.34
CA VAL A 94 21.45 6.84 -14.35
C VAL A 94 21.44 7.60 -15.69
N ALA A 95 21.96 7.00 -16.76
CA ALA A 95 22.13 7.67 -18.06
C ALA A 95 20.84 8.32 -18.62
N LYS A 96 19.67 7.88 -18.17
CA LYS A 96 18.35 8.43 -18.53
C LYS A 96 17.98 9.73 -17.79
N GLU A 97 18.58 10.01 -16.64
CA GLU A 97 18.31 11.19 -15.79
C GLU A 97 19.36 12.29 -15.97
N CYS A 98 20.34 12.08 -16.85
CA CYS A 98 21.36 13.07 -17.13
C CYS A 98 20.76 14.26 -17.89
N GLN A 99 20.60 15.41 -17.21
CA GLN A 99 20.13 16.67 -17.80
C GLN A 99 21.14 17.33 -18.75
N LYS A 100 22.38 16.81 -18.87
CA LYS A 100 23.39 17.37 -19.77
C LYS A 100 23.23 16.83 -21.20
N PRO A 101 23.50 17.64 -22.23
CA PRO A 101 23.40 17.21 -23.63
C PRO A 101 24.33 16.03 -23.91
N LYS A 102 23.86 15.11 -24.78
CA LYS A 102 24.63 13.94 -25.20
C LYS A 102 25.96 14.39 -25.81
N ARG A 103 27.07 13.76 -25.41
CA ARG A 103 28.38 14.05 -25.99
C ARG A 103 28.36 13.80 -27.50
N LEU A 104 29.05 14.66 -28.23
CA LEU A 104 29.29 14.49 -29.66
C LEU A 104 30.12 13.21 -29.83
N LYS A 105 29.71 12.34 -30.76
CA LYS A 105 30.43 11.10 -31.08
C LYS A 105 31.62 11.40 -31.99
N ASP A 106 32.58 12.12 -31.45
CA ASP A 106 33.84 12.42 -32.14
C ASP A 106 34.77 11.18 -32.14
N GLU A 107 35.90 11.30 -32.83
CA GLU A 107 36.88 10.23 -32.93
C GLU A 107 37.44 9.83 -31.55
N THR A 108 37.55 10.79 -30.63
CA THR A 108 38.02 10.59 -29.26
C THR A 108 37.04 9.73 -28.45
N TYR A 109 35.74 9.99 -28.56
CA TYR A 109 34.69 9.18 -27.95
C TYR A 109 34.76 7.71 -28.40
N HIS A 110 34.97 7.48 -29.70
CA HIS A 110 35.08 6.13 -30.24
C HIS A 110 36.34 5.41 -29.76
N LYS A 111 37.49 6.11 -29.71
CA LYS A 111 38.75 5.55 -29.18
C LYS A 111 38.62 5.18 -27.69
N GLU A 112 38.04 6.06 -26.88
CA GLU A 112 37.82 5.81 -25.45
C GLU A 112 36.88 4.62 -25.22
N LYS A 113 35.79 4.54 -25.99
CA LYS A 113 34.85 3.40 -25.92
C LYS A 113 35.50 2.07 -26.30
N MET A 114 36.34 2.05 -27.34
CA MET A 114 37.09 0.85 -27.74
C MET A 114 38.08 0.39 -26.67
N LEU A 115 38.71 1.33 -25.96
CA LEU A 115 39.65 1.00 -24.88
C LEU A 115 38.93 0.37 -23.68
N LEU A 116 37.75 0.89 -23.35
CA LEU A 116 36.97 0.42 -22.22
C LEU A 116 36.38 -0.97 -22.46
N CYS A 117 35.89 -1.27 -23.68
CA CYS A 117 35.47 -2.62 -24.06
C CYS A 117 36.61 -3.64 -23.93
N LYS A 118 37.85 -3.28 -24.31
CA LYS A 118 39.02 -4.16 -24.14
C LYS A 118 39.36 -4.42 -22.66
N GLN A 119 39.16 -3.44 -21.80
CA GLN A 119 39.39 -3.58 -20.36
C GLN A 119 38.32 -4.47 -19.70
N GLU A 120 37.07 -4.35 -20.11
CA GLU A 120 35.97 -5.23 -19.68
C GLU A 120 36.19 -6.68 -20.14
N GLU A 121 36.60 -6.90 -21.39
CA GLU A 121 36.95 -8.23 -21.91
C GLU A 121 38.11 -8.87 -21.13
N ALA A 122 39.15 -8.10 -20.81
CA ALA A 122 40.27 -8.57 -20.00
C ALA A 122 39.85 -8.88 -18.55
N GLY A 123 38.96 -8.06 -17.96
CA GLY A 123 38.39 -8.32 -16.63
C GLY A 123 37.55 -9.59 -16.58
N PHE A 124 36.78 -9.86 -17.64
CA PHE A 124 35.98 -11.08 -17.77
C PHE A 124 36.85 -12.35 -17.90
N GLN A 125 37.95 -12.28 -18.67
CA GLN A 125 38.91 -13.39 -18.80
C GLN A 125 39.57 -13.76 -17.46
N LEU A 126 40.03 -12.76 -16.70
CA LEU A 126 40.64 -12.99 -15.38
C LEU A 126 39.66 -13.58 -14.36
N ASN A 127 38.38 -13.18 -14.43
CA ASN A 127 37.35 -13.70 -13.54
C ASN A 127 37.00 -15.17 -13.84
N ALA A 128 37.10 -15.60 -15.10
CA ALA A 128 36.94 -16.99 -15.51
C ALA A 128 38.13 -17.86 -15.07
N GLU A 129 39.36 -17.33 -15.14
CA GLU A 129 40.56 -18.01 -14.64
C GLU A 129 40.55 -18.17 -13.11
N GLN A 130 40.05 -17.18 -12.36
CA GLN A 130 39.86 -17.30 -10.90
C GLN A 130 38.78 -18.33 -10.51
N ALA A 131 37.75 -18.53 -11.34
CA ALA A 131 36.70 -19.51 -11.09
C ALA A 131 37.21 -20.97 -11.24
N ASN A 132 38.16 -21.21 -12.15
CA ASN A 132 38.78 -22.53 -12.33
C ASN A 132 39.82 -22.88 -11.26
N LEU A 133 40.39 -21.89 -10.56
CA LEU A 133 41.40 -22.12 -9.51
C LEU A 133 40.79 -22.49 -8.14
N LYS A 134 39.46 -22.37 -7.99
CA LYS A 134 38.75 -22.59 -6.72
C LYS A 134 38.24 -24.01 -6.49
N ASP A 135 38.37 -24.90 -7.47
CA ASP A 135 37.84 -26.28 -7.40
C ASP A 135 38.82 -27.26 -6.73
N ASP A 136 40.13 -26.97 -6.69
CA ASP A 136 41.16 -27.90 -6.20
C ASP A 136 41.68 -27.60 -4.78
N THR A 137 40.91 -26.89 -3.94
CA THR A 137 41.24 -26.71 -2.51
C THR A 137 40.02 -26.91 -1.64
N ASP A 138 39.38 -28.08 -1.77
CA ASP A 138 38.42 -28.64 -0.81
C ASP A 138 39.06 -29.77 0.01
N ASP A 139 40.32 -29.60 0.43
CA ASP A 139 40.89 -30.36 1.54
C ASP A 139 40.66 -29.52 2.80
N GLU A 140 39.43 -29.59 3.32
CA GLU A 140 39.07 -29.08 4.65
C GLU A 140 39.89 -29.85 5.72
N PRO A 141 40.68 -29.20 6.59
CA PRO A 141 41.46 -29.90 7.61
C PRO A 141 40.56 -30.26 8.80
N GLU A 142 39.56 -31.12 8.58
CA GLU A 142 38.66 -31.65 9.63
C GLU A 142 39.41 -32.49 10.69
N ASP A 143 40.62 -32.94 10.37
CA ASP A 143 41.43 -33.80 11.25
C ASP A 143 41.88 -33.10 12.54
N GLN A 144 42.04 -31.77 12.54
CA GLN A 144 42.59 -31.04 13.70
C GLN A 144 41.55 -30.76 14.79
N GLU A 145 40.28 -30.58 14.43
CA GLU A 145 39.19 -30.39 15.41
C GLU A 145 38.82 -31.69 16.12
N LEU A 146 38.88 -32.83 15.41
CA LEU A 146 38.55 -34.14 15.99
C LEU A 146 39.53 -34.55 17.09
N GLU A 147 40.82 -34.27 16.91
CA GLU A 147 41.86 -34.59 17.89
C GLU A 147 41.74 -33.73 19.17
N ALA A 148 41.41 -32.44 19.02
CA ALA A 148 41.14 -31.56 20.15
C ALA A 148 39.90 -32.02 20.95
N HIS A 149 38.85 -32.48 20.26
CA HIS A 149 37.65 -32.99 20.90
C HIS A 149 37.91 -34.30 21.67
N TYR A 150 38.70 -35.22 21.11
CA TYR A 150 39.04 -36.48 21.79
C TYR A 150 39.95 -36.26 23.01
N MET A 151 40.91 -35.34 22.92
CA MET A 151 41.75 -34.95 24.05
C MET A 151 40.94 -34.36 25.21
N TYR A 152 39.96 -33.49 24.91
CA TYR A 152 39.09 -32.89 25.91
C TYR A 152 38.21 -33.93 26.62
N MET A 153 37.67 -34.90 25.88
CA MET A 153 36.87 -35.98 26.47
C MET A 153 37.68 -36.91 27.37
N ALA A 154 38.97 -37.13 27.06
CA ALA A 154 39.87 -37.91 27.90
C ALA A 154 40.23 -37.20 29.22
N GLN A 155 40.34 -35.87 29.23
CA GLN A 155 40.64 -35.08 30.43
C GLN A 155 39.48 -35.01 31.45
N ILE A 156 38.24 -35.30 31.02
CA ILE A 156 37.05 -35.25 31.89
C ILE A 156 36.80 -36.61 32.57
N GLN A 157 37.52 -37.66 32.18
CA GLN A 157 37.38 -39.02 32.72
C GLN A 157 38.38 -39.36 33.84
N GLU A 158 39.19 -38.39 34.29
CA GLU A 158 40.11 -38.49 35.44
C GLU A 158 39.58 -37.65 36.64
#